data_AF-A0A2V5ZQK8-F1
#
_entry.id   AF-A0A2V5ZQK8-F1
#
_cell.length_a   1.000
_cell.length_b   1.000
_cell.length_c   1.000
_cell.angle_alpha   90.00
_cell.angle_beta   90.00
_cell.angle_gamma   90.00
#
_symmetry.space_group_name_H-M   'P 1'
#
loop_
_entity.id
_entity.type
_entity.pdbx_description
1 polymer ?
#
loop_
_entity_poly.entity_id
_entity_poly.type
_entity_poly.pdbx_seq_one_letter_code
_entity_poly.pdbx_strand_id
1 'polypeptide(L)'
;MNSFKGGLIMAKKTKRKMAYRRLPMQQQLNLRQEGEHFDLGKLFAEVNRRYFRGRLRDYKVEWGRRRKQPPKDHFIFGTIQEEDQVIRIHPLLDQAFVPRWYLKYILYHEMLHSVVPDEPLRGGRRRVHTEEFNRRERAFRNYRRARRWEERNLARFLR
;
A
#
# COMPACT_ATOMS: atom_id res chain seq x y z
N MET A 1 11.85 8.90 31.63
CA MET A 1 12.17 8.39 30.29
C MET A 1 11.54 7.01 30.12
N ASN A 2 10.38 6.92 29.45
CA ASN A 2 9.78 5.63 29.10
C ASN A 2 9.60 5.54 27.59
N SER A 3 10.42 4.69 27.00
CA SER A 3 10.54 4.46 25.57
C SER A 3 9.34 3.65 25.09
N PHE A 4 8.30 4.32 24.60
CA PHE A 4 7.17 3.69 23.92
C PHE A 4 7.67 3.09 22.61
N LYS A 5 7.82 1.77 22.58
CA LYS A 5 8.02 0.96 21.37
C LYS A 5 6.75 1.06 20.50
N GLY A 6 6.66 2.12 19.69
CA GLY A 6 5.62 2.33 18.67
C GLY A 6 5.75 1.27 17.56
N GLY A 7 5.04 0.17 17.74
CA GLY A 7 5.02 -0.96 16.84
C GLY A 7 4.15 -0.71 15.61
N LEU A 8 4.76 -0.89 14.44
CA LEU A 8 4.17 -1.21 13.14
C LEU A 8 2.77 -1.88 13.25
N ILE A 9 1.69 -1.19 12.85
CA ILE A 9 0.41 -1.84 12.47
C ILE A 9 0.33 -1.92 10.93
N MET A 10 1.43 -2.37 10.35
CA MET A 10 1.41 -3.45 9.39
C MET A 10 1.88 -4.64 10.21
N ALA A 11 0.98 -5.55 10.61
CA ALA A 11 1.31 -6.63 11.53
C ALA A 11 2.65 -7.27 11.16
N LYS A 12 3.48 -7.58 12.17
CA LYS A 12 4.78 -8.29 12.06
C LYS A 12 4.66 -9.72 11.48
N LYS A 13 3.69 -10.00 10.62
CA LYS A 13 3.45 -11.26 9.94
C LYS A 13 3.09 -11.01 8.47
N THR A 14 3.90 -11.63 7.60
CA THR A 14 3.53 -12.18 6.29
C THR A 14 2.24 -11.63 5.68
N LYS A 15 2.31 -10.54 4.88
CA LYS A 15 1.26 -10.31 3.87
C LYS A 15 1.24 -11.57 3.00
N ARG A 16 0.11 -12.28 2.95
CA ARG A 16 -0.11 -13.29 1.91
C ARG A 16 -0.30 -12.54 0.60
N LYS A 17 0.70 -12.57 -0.28
CA LYS A 17 0.49 -12.28 -1.71
C LYS A 17 -0.53 -13.29 -2.20
N MET A 18 -1.69 -12.82 -2.64
CA MET A 18 -2.73 -13.71 -3.16
C MET A 18 -2.31 -14.16 -4.54
N ALA A 19 -1.82 -15.40 -4.66
CA ALA A 19 -1.72 -16.08 -5.95
C ALA A 19 -3.14 -16.52 -6.36
N TYR A 20 -3.91 -15.64 -6.97
CA TYR A 20 -5.15 -16.05 -7.63
C TYR A 20 -4.82 -16.61 -9.02
N ARG A 21 -5.26 -17.84 -9.29
CA ARG A 21 -5.40 -18.33 -10.67
C ARG A 21 -6.36 -17.41 -11.43
N ARG A 22 -5.93 -17.02 -12.63
CA ARG A 22 -6.61 -16.10 -13.56
C ARG A 22 -8.11 -16.38 -13.68
N LEU A 23 -8.93 -15.35 -13.50
CA LEU A 23 -10.23 -15.22 -14.14
C LEU A 23 -10.23 -13.91 -14.94
N PRO A 24 -10.60 -13.92 -16.23
CA PRO A 24 -10.67 -12.70 -17.02
C PRO A 24 -11.93 -11.95 -16.59
N MET A 25 -11.79 -10.84 -15.87
CA MET A 25 -12.92 -9.93 -15.68
C MET A 25 -12.50 -8.46 -15.60
N GLN A 26 -12.84 -7.79 -16.70
CA GLN A 26 -13.26 -6.39 -16.81
C GLN A 26 -12.16 -5.33 -16.85
N GLN A 27 -11.74 -5.06 -18.09
CA GLN A 27 -11.61 -3.69 -18.57
C GLN A 27 -12.91 -2.94 -18.26
N GLN A 28 -12.93 -2.18 -17.17
CA GLN A 28 -13.90 -1.12 -16.97
C GLN A 28 -13.11 0.18 -17.01
N LEU A 29 -13.60 1.09 -17.86
CA LEU A 29 -13.19 2.47 -18.09
C LEU A 29 -12.49 3.09 -16.87
N ASN A 30 -11.44 3.88 -17.12
CA ASN A 30 -10.50 4.54 -16.18
C ASN A 30 -11.08 5.24 -14.91
N LEU A 31 -12.40 5.20 -14.70
CA LEU A 31 -13.15 5.69 -13.53
C LEU A 31 -12.70 5.09 -12.18
N ARG A 32 -11.93 3.99 -12.16
CA ARG A 32 -11.45 3.40 -10.89
C ARG A 32 -10.20 4.07 -10.30
N GLN A 33 -9.59 5.02 -11.02
CA GLN A 33 -8.42 5.76 -10.55
C GLN A 33 -8.79 7.07 -9.85
N GLU A 34 -9.94 7.63 -10.20
CA GLU A 34 -10.45 8.88 -9.64
C GLU A 34 -11.33 8.55 -8.44
N GLY A 35 -10.85 8.94 -7.26
CA GLY A 35 -11.65 8.98 -6.05
C GLY A 35 -12.38 10.31 -5.92
N GLU A 36 -13.22 10.42 -4.91
CA GLU A 36 -13.90 11.65 -4.51
C GLU A 36 -12.90 12.75 -4.11
N HIS A 37 -11.77 12.38 -3.51
CA HIS A 37 -10.76 13.33 -3.04
C HIS A 37 -9.40 13.20 -3.74
N PHE A 38 -9.05 12.02 -4.26
CA PHE A 38 -7.74 11.80 -4.88
C PHE A 38 -7.80 11.09 -6.23
N ASP A 39 -6.98 11.58 -7.14
CA ASP A 39 -6.60 10.90 -8.38
C ASP A 39 -5.37 10.01 -8.11
N LEU A 40 -5.58 8.70 -8.05
CA LEU A 40 -4.52 7.72 -7.82
C LEU A 40 -3.53 7.66 -8.98
N GLY A 41 -3.99 7.84 -10.22
CA GLY A 41 -3.13 7.81 -11.41
C GLY A 41 -2.07 8.90 -11.36
N LYS A 42 -2.49 10.14 -11.08
CA LYS A 42 -1.57 11.28 -10.89
C LYS A 42 -0.60 11.05 -9.75
N LEU A 43 -1.09 10.58 -8.60
CA LEU A 43 -0.25 10.30 -7.43
C LEU A 43 0.78 9.20 -7.68
N PHE A 44 0.35 8.12 -8.31
CA PHE A 44 1.21 7.02 -8.71
C PHE A 44 2.30 7.49 -9.67
N ALA A 45 1.94 8.26 -10.71
CA ALA A 45 2.90 8.78 -11.68
C ALA A 45 3.97 9.67 -11.01
N GLU A 46 3.57 10.53 -10.06
CA GLU A 46 4.51 11.34 -9.28
C GLU A 46 5.48 10.49 -8.44
N VAL A 47 4.97 9.45 -7.76
CA VAL A 47 5.80 8.55 -6.95
C VAL A 47 6.73 7.71 -7.82
N ASN A 48 6.22 7.17 -8.94
CA ASN A 48 6.98 6.37 -9.90
C ASN A 48 8.15 7.16 -10.49
N ARG A 49 7.90 8.39 -10.95
CA ARG A 49 8.96 9.28 -11.46
C ARG A 49 10.02 9.55 -10.39
N ARG A 50 9.60 9.91 -9.18
CA ARG A 50 10.52 10.35 -8.12
C ARG A 50 11.38 9.24 -7.55
N TYR A 51 10.81 8.06 -7.29
CA TYR A 51 11.49 7.01 -6.52
C TYR A 51 11.84 5.76 -7.33
N PHE A 52 11.19 5.55 -8.47
CA PHE A 52 11.35 4.34 -9.29
C PHE A 52 11.83 4.64 -10.71
N ARG A 53 12.15 5.92 -11.00
CA ARG A 53 12.64 6.39 -12.31
C ARG A 53 11.70 5.98 -13.46
N GLY A 54 10.39 5.95 -13.20
CA GLY A 54 9.38 5.58 -14.20
C GLY A 54 9.31 4.09 -14.54
N ARG A 55 10.08 3.21 -13.88
CA ARG A 55 10.16 1.78 -14.23
C ARG A 55 8.86 1.02 -14.06
N LEU A 56 7.95 1.48 -13.22
CA LEU A 56 6.68 0.81 -12.94
C LEU A 56 5.53 1.31 -13.83
N ARG A 57 5.82 1.86 -15.02
CA ARG A 57 4.79 2.47 -15.90
C ARG A 57 3.67 1.50 -16.33
N ASP A 58 3.97 0.20 -16.38
CA ASP A 58 3.01 -0.83 -16.80
C ASP A 58 2.06 -1.26 -15.67
N TYR A 59 2.33 -0.81 -14.43
CA TYR A 59 1.44 -1.09 -13.30
C TYR A 59 0.17 -0.24 -13.38
N LYS A 60 -0.96 -0.92 -13.20
CA LYS A 60 -2.26 -0.28 -12.98
C LYS A 60 -2.43 -0.01 -11.50
N VAL A 61 -2.88 1.20 -11.16
CA VAL A 61 -3.32 1.54 -9.82
C VAL A 61 -4.83 1.70 -9.83
N GLU A 62 -5.54 1.18 -8.83
CA GLU A 62 -7.00 1.35 -8.73
C GLU A 62 -7.47 1.39 -7.28
N TRP A 63 -8.61 2.03 -7.04
CA TRP A 63 -9.32 1.90 -5.78
C TRP A 63 -9.87 0.47 -5.65
N GLY A 64 -9.74 -0.10 -4.45
CA GLY A 64 -10.38 -1.36 -4.09
C GLY A 64 -11.90 -1.20 -3.96
N ARG A 65 -12.60 -2.33 -3.82
CA ARG A 65 -14.06 -2.32 -3.62
C ARG A 65 -14.40 -1.94 -2.18
N ARG A 66 -15.35 -1.01 -1.99
CA ARG A 66 -15.93 -0.72 -0.67
C ARG A 66 -16.65 -1.97 -0.16
N ARG A 67 -16.28 -2.46 1.03
CA ARG A 67 -16.98 -3.58 1.69
C ARG A 67 -18.00 -3.01 2.68
N LYS A 68 -19.13 -3.71 2.85
CA LYS A 68 -20.20 -3.33 3.79
C LYS A 68 -19.78 -3.45 5.27
N GLN A 69 -18.73 -4.22 5.57
CA GLN A 69 -18.22 -4.41 6.92
C GLN A 69 -16.73 -4.04 6.98
N PRO A 70 -16.31 -3.22 7.95
CA PRO A 70 -14.89 -2.95 8.17
C PRO A 70 -14.15 -4.23 8.61
N PRO A 71 -12.85 -4.37 8.29
CA PRO A 71 -12.05 -5.50 8.75
C PRO A 71 -11.99 -5.54 10.28
N LYS A 72 -12.21 -6.71 10.89
CA LYS A 72 -12.39 -6.82 12.35
C LYS A 72 -11.10 -6.67 13.18
N ASP A 73 -9.92 -6.97 12.64
CA ASP A 73 -8.69 -7.02 13.45
C ASP A 73 -7.44 -6.35 12.80
N HIS A 74 -7.44 -6.13 11.49
CA HIS A 74 -6.27 -5.60 10.78
C HIS A 74 -6.66 -4.81 9.54
N PHE A 75 -6.11 -3.60 9.41
CA PHE A 75 -6.40 -2.73 8.30
C PHE A 75 -5.31 -2.81 7.22
N ILE A 76 -5.68 -3.25 6.03
CA ILE A 76 -4.76 -3.30 4.88
C ILE A 76 -5.05 -2.08 4.00
N PHE A 77 -4.17 -1.09 4.06
CA PHE A 77 -4.29 0.16 3.30
C PHE A 77 -4.07 -0.01 1.79
N GLY A 78 -3.33 -1.05 1.39
CA GLY A 78 -3.12 -1.38 0.00
C GLY A 78 -2.58 -2.79 -0.20
N THR A 79 -2.69 -3.26 -1.45
CA THR A 79 -2.15 -4.54 -1.89
C THR A 79 -1.51 -4.39 -3.27
N ILE A 80 -0.59 -5.30 -3.57
CA ILE A 80 -0.01 -5.45 -4.90
C ILE A 80 -0.22 -6.89 -5.39
N GLN A 81 -0.46 -7.02 -6.69
CA GLN A 81 -0.45 -8.27 -7.45
C GLN A 81 0.62 -8.11 -8.52
N GLU A 82 1.77 -8.72 -8.32
CA GLU A 82 2.95 -8.52 -9.18
C GLU A 82 2.76 -9.17 -10.54
N GLU A 83 2.12 -10.33 -10.57
CA GLU A 83 1.84 -11.10 -11.79
C GLU A 83 0.90 -10.36 -12.74
N ASP A 84 -0.10 -9.66 -12.18
CA ASP A 84 -1.08 -8.88 -12.93
C ASP A 84 -0.69 -7.40 -13.06
N GLN A 85 0.43 -6.99 -12.44
CA GLN A 85 0.90 -5.61 -12.36
C GLN A 85 -0.18 -4.65 -11.83
N VAL A 86 -0.89 -5.02 -10.77
CA VAL A 86 -1.96 -4.20 -10.18
C VAL A 86 -1.64 -3.81 -8.76
N ILE A 87 -1.74 -2.52 -8.45
CA ILE A 87 -1.75 -1.96 -7.10
C ILE A 87 -3.18 -1.54 -6.76
N ARG A 88 -3.70 -2.07 -5.65
CA ARG A 88 -5.02 -1.68 -5.13
C ARG A 88 -4.87 -0.89 -3.86
N ILE A 89 -5.53 0.27 -3.80
CA ILE A 89 -5.56 1.12 -2.60
C ILE A 89 -6.94 1.03 -1.96
N HIS A 90 -6.99 0.91 -0.64
CA HIS A 90 -8.25 0.79 0.06
C HIS A 90 -9.07 2.10 -0.06
N PRO A 91 -10.35 2.06 -0.47
CA PRO A 91 -11.16 3.26 -0.72
C PRO A 91 -11.40 4.13 0.52
N LEU A 92 -11.23 3.60 1.73
CA LEU A 92 -11.29 4.43 2.95
C LEU A 92 -10.17 5.47 3.05
N LEU A 93 -9.11 5.36 2.26
CA LEU A 93 -8.08 6.41 2.16
C LEU A 93 -8.52 7.60 1.30
N ASP A 94 -9.59 7.46 0.55
CA ASP A 94 -10.18 8.51 -0.26
C ASP A 94 -11.11 9.38 0.59
N GLN A 95 -10.53 10.18 1.48
CA GLN A 95 -11.25 11.08 2.38
C GLN A 95 -10.50 12.40 2.55
N ALA A 96 -11.22 13.52 2.68
CA ALA A 96 -10.64 14.85 2.83
C ALA A 96 -9.62 14.98 3.98
N PHE A 97 -9.80 14.24 5.07
CA PHE A 97 -8.90 14.31 6.23
C PHE A 97 -7.56 13.59 5.99
N VAL A 98 -7.47 12.73 4.97
CA VAL A 98 -6.27 11.96 4.64
C VAL A 98 -5.29 12.87 3.91
N PRO A 99 -4.08 13.11 4.42
CA PRO A 99 -3.17 13.99 3.72
C PRO A 99 -2.64 13.36 2.43
N ARG A 100 -2.55 14.15 1.35
CA ARG A 100 -1.98 13.71 0.06
C ARG A 100 -0.62 13.04 0.20
N TRP A 101 0.24 13.53 1.09
CA TRP A 101 1.58 12.95 1.33
C TRP A 101 1.53 11.59 2.03
N TYR A 102 0.46 11.28 2.76
CA TYR A 102 0.25 9.97 3.38
C TYR A 102 -0.20 8.96 2.34
N LEU A 103 -1.13 9.33 1.46
CA LEU A 103 -1.54 8.48 0.35
C LEU A 103 -0.35 8.15 -0.58
N LYS A 104 0.54 9.11 -0.83
CA LYS A 104 1.82 8.87 -1.52
C LYS A 104 2.74 7.89 -0.79
N TYR A 105 2.74 7.89 0.55
CA TYR A 105 3.50 6.91 1.34
C TYR A 105 2.94 5.50 1.15
N ILE A 106 1.60 5.33 1.20
CA ILE A 106 0.96 4.03 0.96
C ILE A 106 1.27 3.54 -0.46
N LEU A 107 1.14 4.39 -1.48
CA LEU A 107 1.53 4.04 -2.85
C LEU A 107 2.99 3.62 -2.94
N TYR A 108 3.90 4.42 -2.37
CA TYR A 108 5.33 4.10 -2.34
C TYR A 108 5.59 2.74 -1.66
N HIS A 109 4.92 2.47 -0.54
CA HIS A 109 5.01 1.20 0.17
C HIS A 109 4.57 0.03 -0.71
N GLU A 110 3.39 0.12 -1.33
CA GLU A 110 2.91 -0.95 -2.21
C GLU A 110 3.83 -1.14 -3.43
N MET A 111 4.33 -0.06 -4.02
CA MET A 111 5.29 -0.11 -5.13
C MET A 111 6.63 -0.73 -4.73
N LEU A 112 7.10 -0.58 -3.49
CA LEU A 112 8.33 -1.22 -3.04
C LEU A 112 8.27 -2.74 -3.11
N HIS A 113 7.09 -3.34 -2.86
CA HIS A 113 6.93 -4.80 -2.98
C HIS A 113 7.28 -5.30 -4.38
N SER A 114 6.96 -4.54 -5.44
CA SER A 114 7.28 -4.94 -6.82
C SER A 114 8.77 -4.96 -7.18
N VAL A 115 9.61 -4.27 -6.40
CA VAL A 115 11.03 -4.08 -6.72
C VAL A 115 11.98 -4.60 -5.64
N VAL A 116 11.46 -5.02 -4.49
CA VAL A 116 12.23 -5.63 -3.41
C VAL A 116 11.83 -7.09 -3.33
N PRO A 117 12.74 -8.03 -3.65
CA PRO A 117 12.44 -9.45 -3.58
C PRO A 117 12.04 -9.88 -2.16
N ASP A 118 11.04 -10.75 -2.08
CA ASP A 118 10.68 -11.42 -0.84
C ASP A 118 11.76 -12.46 -0.47
N GLU A 119 12.00 -12.63 0.83
CA GLU A 119 12.88 -13.68 1.35
C GLU A 119 12.08 -14.97 1.58
N PRO A 120 12.47 -16.12 0.97
CA PRO A 120 11.79 -17.39 1.20
C PRO A 120 12.03 -17.90 2.62
N LEU A 121 10.98 -18.42 3.25
CA LEU A 121 11.02 -19.04 4.58
C LEU A 121 10.61 -20.51 4.49
N ARG A 122 10.93 -21.29 5.53
CA ARG A 122 10.51 -22.69 5.64
C ARG A 122 8.98 -22.84 5.56
N GLY A 123 8.53 -23.92 4.91
CA GLY A 123 7.11 -24.24 4.76
C GLY A 123 6.37 -23.37 3.73
N GLY A 124 7.06 -22.92 2.67
CA GLY A 124 6.45 -22.17 1.56
C GLY A 124 6.00 -20.74 1.93
N ARG A 125 6.44 -20.23 3.08
CA ARG A 125 6.15 -18.85 3.52
C ARG A 125 7.17 -17.89 2.89
N ARG A 126 6.83 -16.61 2.79
CA ARG A 126 7.72 -15.55 2.26
C ARG A 126 7.71 -14.35 3.19
N ARG A 127 8.88 -13.80 3.50
CA ARG A 127 9.02 -12.55 4.24
C ARG A 127 9.11 -11.39 3.26
N VAL A 128 8.05 -10.59 3.19
CA VAL A 128 7.94 -9.46 2.26
C VAL A 128 8.62 -8.18 2.79
N HIS A 129 8.64 -7.99 4.11
CA HIS A 129 9.32 -6.85 4.75
C HIS A 129 10.71 -7.26 5.22
N THR A 130 11.59 -7.51 4.26
CA THR A 130 13.01 -7.80 4.48
C THR A 130 13.75 -6.57 5.04
N GLU A 131 15.00 -6.76 5.46
CA GLU A 131 15.85 -5.62 5.84
C GLU A 131 15.99 -4.60 4.71
N GLU A 132 16.15 -5.07 3.48
CA GLU A 132 16.22 -4.22 2.30
C GLU A 132 14.92 -3.43 2.08
N PHE A 133 13.77 -4.10 2.27
CA PHE A 133 12.48 -3.42 2.21
C PHE A 133 12.42 -2.29 3.23
N ASN A 134 12.75 -2.59 4.49
CA ASN A 134 12.71 -1.60 5.58
C ASN A 134 13.68 -0.45 5.34
N ARG A 135 14.88 -0.72 4.79
CA ARG A 135 15.86 0.30 4.43
C ARG A 135 15.29 1.25 3.37
N ARG A 136 14.73 0.70 2.28
CA ARG A 136 14.14 1.50 1.21
C ARG A 136 12.87 2.21 1.64
N GLU A 137 12.06 1.62 2.51
CA GLU A 137 10.86 2.25 3.04
C GLU A 137 11.20 3.54 3.80
N ARG A 138 12.25 3.49 4.63
CA ARG A 138 12.74 4.65 5.39
C ARG A 138 13.28 5.78 4.51
N ALA A 139 13.63 5.51 3.25
CA ALA A 139 14.10 6.51 2.29
C ALA A 139 12.97 7.41 1.75
N PHE A 140 11.70 7.08 2.01
CA PHE A 140 10.60 7.98 1.64
C PHE A 140 10.70 9.31 2.39
N ARG A 141 10.64 10.43 1.67
CA ARG A 141 10.83 11.79 2.24
C ARG A 141 9.99 12.06 3.48
N ASN A 142 8.75 11.57 3.52
CA ASN A 142 7.82 11.78 4.64
C ASN A 142 7.65 10.54 5.53
N TYR A 143 8.56 9.57 5.49
CA TYR A 143 8.42 8.28 6.19
C TYR A 143 8.04 8.48 7.67
N ARG A 144 8.86 9.20 8.44
CA ARG A 144 8.61 9.43 9.88
C ARG A 144 7.28 10.15 10.14
N ARG A 145 6.90 11.07 9.25
CA ARG A 145 5.63 11.82 9.34
C ARG A 145 4.44 10.89 9.08
N ALA A 146 4.57 9.99 8.11
CA ALA A 146 3.56 8.99 7.78
C ALA A 146 3.34 7.98 8.89
N ARG A 147 4.43 7.42 9.46
CA ARG A 147 4.34 6.52 10.61
C ARG A 147 3.56 7.15 11.77
N ARG A 148 3.91 8.38 12.16
CA ARG A 148 3.20 9.09 13.25
C ARG A 148 1.74 9.40 12.94
N TRP A 149 1.43 9.74 11.69
CA TRP A 149 0.05 10.04 11.30
C TRP A 149 -0.80 8.79 11.26
N GLU A 150 -0.27 7.67 10.76
CA GLU A 150 -0.92 6.37 10.80
C GLU A 150 -1.29 5.99 12.22
N GLU A 151 -0.32 6.02 13.15
CA GLU A 151 -0.52 5.71 14.56
C GLU A 151 -1.64 6.54 15.20
N ARG A 152 -1.72 7.83 14.87
CA ARG A 152 -2.74 8.76 15.43
C ARG A 152 -4.12 8.62 14.79
N ASN A 153 -4.21 8.11 13.56
CA ASN A 153 -5.46 8.09 12.80
C ASN A 153 -6.00 6.69 12.55
N LEU A 154 -5.28 5.62 12.90
CA LEU A 154 -5.70 4.24 12.64
C LEU A 154 -7.10 3.94 13.18
N ALA A 155 -7.40 4.40 14.40
CA ALA A 155 -8.71 4.23 15.04
C ALA A 155 -9.86 4.86 14.24
N ARG A 156 -9.59 5.85 13.37
CA ARG A 156 -10.61 6.48 12.52
C ARG A 156 -11.03 5.59 11.36
N PHE A 157 -10.21 4.62 10.97
CA PHE A 157 -10.49 3.67 9.90
C PHE A 157 -11.15 2.38 10.39
N LEU A 158 -11.17 2.16 11.71
CA LEU A 158 -11.72 0.97 12.36
C LEU A 158 -13.11 1.21 12.99
N ARG A 159 -13.67 2.41 12.81
CA ARG A 159 -15.00 2.80 13.29
C ARG A 159 -16.06 2.60 12.22
#